data_AF-A0ABD2MHZ5-F1
#
_entry.id   AF-A0ABD2MHZ5-F1
#
_cell.length_a   1.000
_cell.length_b   1.000
_cell.length_c   1.000
_cell.angle_alpha   90.00
_cell.angle_beta   90.00
_cell.angle_gamma   90.00
#
_symmetry.space_group_name_H-M   'P 1'
#
loop_
_entity.id
_entity.type
_entity.pdbx_description
1 polymer ?
#
loop_
_entity_poly.entity_id
_entity_poly.type
_entity_poly.pdbx_seq_one_letter_code
_entity_poly.pdbx_strand_id
1 'polypeptide(L)'
;MEGKFCEGERIVIKLNSGETFEGDYVKGTADRIDIENIEHHDTGSKVDSMWSFYRREIDCVYRLNVKKAQEIKENTEDSNLANKSENDILLPREEYERLKDVTKNYIYVRTDDKTYFDAVNQISNFESLGVFAIGSEKGRCGRISLIALSTWKENYIFDLKNFRTTHFPKEIAGILECYYIKKVVHNGGLIKDCLLHSHNISMNNVFDTQVCHLLVTKSTSGKCPELLKTIGECLTEYFNFPSSLLTSSMESLNEPWENRPLDENKLIKLSRMVTYLIPLKDHQMGLMLKNFDKAVVDYHNLYTKSKEFQLIKRSATIECTDDIDRIIPFELLKFTNTDIKESKDSIVSDK
;
A
#
# COMPACT_ATOMS: atom_id res chain seq x y z
N MET A 1 24.12 -20.45 -16.57
CA MET A 1 23.04 -19.47 -16.29
C MET A 1 23.11 -18.30 -17.30
N GLU A 2 23.25 -18.61 -18.59
CA GLU A 2 22.98 -17.64 -19.67
C GLU A 2 21.52 -17.80 -20.08
N GLY A 3 20.81 -16.69 -20.32
CA GLY A 3 19.42 -16.73 -20.83
C GLY A 3 18.28 -16.49 -19.84
N LYS A 4 18.50 -15.80 -18.70
CA LYS A 4 17.41 -15.51 -17.74
C LYS A 4 16.65 -14.20 -17.99
N PHE A 5 17.17 -13.26 -18.79
CA PHE A 5 16.55 -11.95 -19.01
C PHE A 5 16.57 -11.58 -20.49
N CYS A 6 15.56 -10.85 -20.94
CA CYS A 6 15.48 -10.34 -22.31
C CYS A 6 16.09 -8.94 -22.40
N GLU A 7 16.76 -8.62 -23.51
CA GLU A 7 17.23 -7.26 -23.77
C GLU A 7 16.05 -6.25 -23.70
N GLY A 8 16.25 -5.15 -22.98
CA GLY A 8 15.22 -4.15 -22.69
C GLY A 8 14.28 -4.49 -21.52
N GLU A 9 14.45 -5.64 -20.87
CA GLU A 9 13.67 -6.00 -19.69
C GLU A 9 14.09 -5.14 -18.48
N ARG A 10 13.13 -4.46 -17.87
CA ARG A 10 13.38 -3.63 -16.67
C ARG A 10 13.59 -4.54 -15.45
N ILE A 11 14.77 -4.45 -14.83
CA ILE A 11 15.13 -5.26 -13.67
C ILE A 11 15.58 -4.39 -12.49
N VAL A 12 15.39 -4.90 -11.28
CA VAL A 12 15.88 -4.31 -10.03
C VAL A 12 16.93 -5.24 -9.45
N ILE A 13 18.15 -4.75 -9.25
CA ILE A 13 19.29 -5.47 -8.70
C ILE A 13 19.52 -4.99 -7.26
N LYS A 14 19.45 -5.92 -6.31
CA LYS A 14 19.88 -5.69 -4.93
C LYS A 14 21.27 -6.28 -4.74
N LEU A 15 22.18 -5.49 -4.19
CA LEU A 15 23.54 -5.92 -3.88
C LEU A 15 23.63 -6.49 -2.47
N ASN A 16 24.68 -7.27 -2.22
CA ASN A 16 25.04 -7.77 -0.88
C ASN A 16 25.33 -6.63 0.10
N SER A 17 25.68 -5.44 -0.38
CA SER A 17 25.81 -4.22 0.44
C SER A 17 24.46 -3.70 0.96
N GLY A 18 23.34 -4.14 0.39
CA GLY A 18 21.99 -3.62 0.62
C GLY A 18 21.55 -2.57 -0.39
N GLU A 19 22.47 -2.01 -1.18
CA GLU A 19 22.16 -1.02 -2.22
C GLU A 19 21.29 -1.63 -3.31
N THR A 20 20.39 -0.81 -3.85
CA THR A 20 19.42 -1.25 -4.86
C THR A 20 19.45 -0.33 -6.08
N PHE A 21 19.62 -0.96 -7.24
CA PHE A 21 19.70 -0.33 -8.54
C PHE A 21 18.60 -0.85 -9.44
N GLU A 22 18.10 -0.03 -10.33
CA GLU A 22 17.12 -0.42 -11.33
C GLU A 22 17.56 0.06 -12.70
N GLY A 23 17.40 -0.77 -13.73
CA GLY A 23 17.76 -0.41 -15.08
C GLY A 23 17.18 -1.38 -16.11
N ASP A 24 17.42 -1.08 -17.38
CA ASP A 24 17.04 -1.95 -18.48
C ASP A 24 18.17 -2.95 -18.73
N TYR A 25 17.85 -4.24 -18.74
CA TYR A 25 18.82 -5.29 -19.01
C TYR A 25 19.33 -5.18 -20.44
N VAL A 26 20.65 -5.09 -20.61
CA VAL A 26 21.30 -5.05 -21.92
C VAL A 26 21.80 -6.44 -22.27
N LYS A 27 22.68 -6.99 -21.43
CA LYS A 27 23.30 -8.30 -21.62
C LYS A 27 23.87 -8.83 -20.31
N GLY A 28 24.30 -10.08 -20.30
CA GLY A 28 24.90 -10.69 -19.11
C GLY A 28 25.70 -11.92 -19.49
N THR A 29 26.69 -12.23 -18.66
CA THR A 29 27.47 -13.47 -18.75
C THR A 29 27.21 -14.35 -17.52
N ALA A 30 27.94 -15.44 -17.40
CA ALA A 30 27.97 -16.27 -16.19
C ALA A 30 28.41 -15.50 -14.93
N ASP A 31 29.13 -14.38 -15.07
CA ASP A 31 29.75 -13.65 -13.94
C ASP A 31 29.23 -12.21 -13.77
N ARG A 32 28.56 -11.63 -14.77
CA ARG A 32 28.08 -10.24 -14.71
C ARG A 32 26.70 -10.05 -15.33
N ILE A 33 26.05 -8.97 -14.93
CA ILE A 33 24.82 -8.43 -15.52
C ILE A 33 25.09 -6.96 -15.89
N ASP A 34 24.80 -6.60 -17.13
CA ASP A 34 24.96 -5.24 -17.64
C ASP A 34 23.57 -4.60 -17.80
N ILE A 35 23.38 -3.43 -17.20
CA ILE A 35 22.14 -2.64 -17.29
C ILE A 35 22.44 -1.20 -17.73
N GLU A 36 21.44 -0.54 -18.32
CA GLU A 36 21.46 0.90 -18.66
C GLU A 36 20.24 1.63 -18.09
N ASN A 37 20.14 2.95 -18.31
CA ASN A 37 19.07 3.81 -17.76
C ASN A 37 18.91 3.61 -16.25
N ILE A 38 20.03 3.65 -15.55
CA ILE A 38 20.18 3.17 -14.18
C ILE A 38 19.64 4.22 -13.21
N GLU A 39 18.88 3.77 -12.23
CA GLU A 39 18.43 4.58 -11.11
C GLU A 39 18.80 3.91 -9.78
N HIS A 40 19.46 4.66 -8.91
CA HIS A 40 19.77 4.25 -7.55
C HIS A 40 18.58 4.54 -6.63
N HIS A 41 18.06 3.54 -5.90
CA HIS A 41 16.85 3.71 -5.08
C HIS A 41 17.06 4.60 -3.84
N ASP A 42 18.19 4.50 -3.15
CA ASP A 42 18.44 5.32 -1.96
C ASP A 42 18.71 6.80 -2.27
N THR A 43 19.54 7.08 -3.28
CA THR A 43 19.94 8.46 -3.63
C THR A 43 19.05 9.09 -4.68
N GLY A 44 18.27 8.31 -5.43
CA GLY A 44 17.48 8.77 -6.57
C GLY A 44 18.32 9.14 -7.80
N SER A 45 19.65 8.98 -7.73
CA SER A 45 20.60 9.34 -8.80
C SER A 45 20.32 8.52 -10.05
N LYS A 46 20.35 9.19 -11.21
CA LYS A 46 20.20 8.56 -12.52
C LYS A 46 21.52 8.55 -13.27
N VAL A 47 21.81 7.44 -13.96
CA VAL A 47 23.01 7.24 -14.75
C VAL A 47 22.62 6.65 -16.10
N ASP A 48 22.86 7.43 -17.17
CA ASP A 48 22.51 7.03 -18.53
C ASP A 48 23.57 6.14 -19.19
N SER A 49 24.70 5.89 -18.52
CA SER A 49 25.74 4.98 -19.00
C SER A 49 25.48 3.54 -18.54
N MET A 50 25.83 2.57 -19.40
CA MET A 50 25.80 1.15 -19.05
C MET A 50 26.75 0.84 -17.88
N TRP A 51 26.26 0.18 -16.83
CA TRP A 51 27.08 -0.38 -15.76
C TRP A 51 27.01 -1.90 -15.73
N SER A 52 28.12 -2.51 -15.33
CA SER A 52 28.26 -3.95 -15.11
C SER A 52 28.28 -4.26 -13.62
N PHE A 53 27.41 -5.16 -13.19
CA PHE A 53 27.36 -5.69 -11.82
C PHE A 53 27.87 -7.12 -11.81
N TYR A 54 28.87 -7.43 -10.98
CA TYR A 54 29.34 -8.81 -10.83
C TYR A 54 28.32 -9.62 -10.03
N ARG A 55 27.96 -10.81 -10.51
CA ARG A 55 26.96 -11.68 -9.85
C ARG A 55 27.33 -12.07 -8.42
N ARG A 56 28.63 -12.10 -8.09
CA ARG A 56 29.11 -12.32 -6.71
C ARG A 56 28.73 -11.19 -5.74
N GLU A 57 28.46 -10.00 -6.26
CA GLU A 57 28.05 -8.81 -5.50
C GLU A 57 26.53 -8.67 -5.45
N ILE A 58 25.80 -9.43 -6.27
CA ILE A 58 24.34 -9.40 -6.37
C ILE A 58 23.75 -10.38 -5.35
N ASP A 59 22.89 -9.86 -4.47
CA ASP A 59 22.07 -10.66 -3.55
C ASP A 59 20.90 -11.28 -4.34
N CYS A 60 20.16 -10.42 -5.05
CA CYS A 60 19.02 -10.86 -5.86
C CYS A 60 18.73 -9.91 -7.03
N VAL A 61 18.04 -10.46 -8.04
CA VAL A 61 17.55 -9.70 -9.20
C VAL A 61 16.05 -9.92 -9.31
N TYR A 62 15.31 -8.82 -9.29
CA TYR A 62 13.86 -8.77 -9.48
C TYR A 62 13.51 -8.31 -10.89
N ARG A 63 12.41 -8.81 -11.41
CA ARG A 63 11.86 -8.36 -12.70
C ARG A 63 10.67 -7.45 -12.46
N LEU A 64 10.64 -6.33 -13.17
CA LEU A 64 9.47 -5.47 -13.19
C LEU A 64 8.52 -5.96 -14.28
N ASN A 65 7.39 -6.54 -13.87
CA ASN A 65 6.48 -7.22 -14.79
C ASN A 65 5.89 -6.23 -15.81
N VAL A 66 6.18 -6.46 -17.10
CA VAL A 66 5.72 -5.60 -18.20
C VAL A 66 4.30 -5.94 -18.65
N LYS A 67 3.74 -7.12 -18.30
CA LYS A 67 2.40 -7.52 -18.77
C LYS A 67 1.67 -8.45 -17.79
N LYS A 68 0.65 -7.90 -17.10
CA LYS A 68 -0.54 -8.66 -16.66
C LYS A 68 -1.75 -7.79 -16.26
N ALA A 69 -1.86 -6.57 -16.81
CA ALA A 69 -3.03 -5.70 -16.57
C ALA A 69 -4.14 -5.86 -17.64
N GLN A 70 -3.90 -6.57 -18.75
CA GLN A 70 -4.88 -6.70 -19.86
C GLN A 70 -5.31 -8.13 -20.22
N GLU A 71 -4.76 -9.18 -19.59
CA GLU A 71 -5.13 -10.59 -19.84
C GLU A 71 -5.84 -11.25 -18.64
N ILE A 72 -6.56 -10.48 -17.83
CA ILE A 72 -7.59 -11.01 -16.90
C ILE A 72 -8.99 -10.64 -17.44
N LYS A 73 -9.12 -10.59 -18.76
CA LYS A 73 -10.41 -10.70 -19.45
C LYS A 73 -10.33 -11.90 -20.38
N GLU A 74 -11.18 -12.87 -20.09
CA GLU A 74 -11.63 -13.93 -20.99
C GLU A 74 -10.54 -14.90 -21.49
N ASN A 75 -10.32 -15.99 -20.75
CA ASN A 75 -10.88 -17.30 -21.09
C ASN A 75 -10.19 -18.46 -20.36
N THR A 76 -11.06 -19.42 -19.98
CA THR A 76 -10.82 -20.85 -19.77
C THR A 76 -9.87 -21.32 -18.67
N GLU A 77 -10.46 -22.14 -17.80
CA GLU A 77 -9.87 -23.33 -17.21
C GLU A 77 -8.83 -23.97 -18.15
N ASP A 78 -7.57 -23.59 -17.98
CA ASP A 78 -6.45 -24.47 -18.26
C ASP A 78 -5.29 -24.10 -17.33
N SER A 79 -4.83 -25.11 -16.63
CA SER A 79 -3.68 -25.10 -15.75
C SER A 79 -2.41 -24.73 -16.52
N ASN A 80 -2.11 -23.43 -16.59
CA ASN A 80 -0.76 -22.91 -16.84
C ASN A 80 -0.44 -21.73 -15.89
N LEU A 81 -0.88 -21.85 -14.64
CA LEU A 81 -0.30 -21.17 -13.48
C LEU A 81 1.02 -21.89 -13.09
N ALA A 82 1.98 -21.92 -14.00
CA ALA A 82 3.31 -22.46 -13.72
C ALA A 82 4.35 -21.48 -14.27
N ASN A 83 5.12 -20.92 -13.34
CA ASN A 83 6.23 -19.97 -13.51
C ASN A 83 5.89 -18.48 -13.29
N LYS A 84 5.24 -18.14 -12.16
CA LYS A 84 5.67 -16.89 -11.49
C LYS A 84 7.11 -17.11 -11.06
N SER A 85 8.04 -16.34 -11.59
CA SER A 85 9.42 -16.39 -11.09
C SER A 85 9.40 -15.87 -9.65
N GLU A 86 10.14 -16.53 -8.77
CA GLU A 86 10.27 -16.17 -7.34
C GLU A 86 10.62 -14.70 -7.12
N ASN A 87 11.18 -14.02 -8.12
CA ASN A 87 11.63 -12.63 -8.04
C ASN A 87 10.83 -11.65 -8.93
N ASP A 88 9.62 -11.99 -9.38
CA ASP A 88 8.79 -11.01 -10.11
C ASP A 88 8.15 -10.04 -9.11
N ILE A 89 8.30 -8.73 -9.33
CA ILE A 89 7.56 -7.72 -8.58
C ILE A 89 6.07 -7.84 -8.94
N LEU A 90 5.22 -7.98 -7.93
CA LEU A 90 3.78 -8.26 -8.08
C LEU A 90 2.92 -6.99 -8.18
N LEU A 91 3.55 -5.85 -8.49
CA LEU A 91 2.88 -4.61 -8.83
C LEU A 91 3.07 -4.35 -10.34
N PRO A 92 2.03 -3.91 -11.07
CA PRO A 92 2.18 -3.53 -12.47
C PRO A 92 3.27 -2.47 -12.65
N ARG A 93 4.03 -2.55 -13.75
CA ARG A 93 5.13 -1.62 -14.04
C ARG A 93 4.68 -0.17 -14.01
N GLU A 94 3.55 0.15 -14.62
CA GLU A 94 3.05 1.53 -14.71
C GLU A 94 2.75 2.09 -13.32
N GLU A 95 2.17 1.27 -12.45
CA GLU A 95 1.88 1.65 -11.07
C GLU A 95 3.17 1.79 -10.25
N TYR A 96 4.13 0.89 -10.44
CA TYR A 96 5.43 0.97 -9.79
C TYR A 96 6.19 2.25 -10.15
N GLU A 97 6.27 2.58 -11.45
CA GLU A 97 6.90 3.80 -11.95
C GLU A 97 6.17 5.05 -11.43
N ARG A 98 4.83 5.04 -11.47
CA ARG A 98 4.00 6.13 -10.92
C ARG A 98 4.29 6.36 -9.43
N LEU A 99 4.37 5.32 -8.61
CA LEU A 99 4.66 5.46 -7.18
C LEU A 99 6.07 6.02 -6.90
N LYS A 100 7.05 5.67 -7.74
CA LYS A 100 8.39 6.29 -7.67
C LYS A 100 8.34 7.77 -7.98
N ASP A 101 7.61 8.17 -9.02
CA ASP A 101 7.45 9.58 -9.39
C ASP A 101 6.71 10.36 -8.30
N VAL A 102 5.64 9.81 -7.73
CA VAL A 102 4.90 10.42 -6.61
C VAL A 102 5.78 10.58 -5.37
N THR A 103 6.67 9.62 -5.11
CA THR A 103 7.62 9.71 -3.99
C THR A 103 8.55 10.91 -4.13
N LYS A 104 9.03 11.19 -5.34
CA LYS A 104 9.98 12.29 -5.62
C LYS A 104 9.28 13.64 -5.81
N ASN A 105 8.09 13.65 -6.41
CA ASN A 105 7.34 14.86 -6.75
C ASN A 105 6.31 15.21 -5.67
N TYR A 106 6.75 15.25 -4.41
CA TYR A 106 5.89 15.63 -3.29
C TYR A 106 5.67 17.16 -3.23
N ILE A 107 4.54 17.57 -2.66
CA ILE A 107 4.23 18.97 -2.36
C ILE A 107 4.59 19.25 -0.90
N TYR A 108 5.62 20.08 -0.71
CA TYR A 108 6.06 20.48 0.63
C TYR A 108 5.40 21.80 1.06
N VAL A 109 4.54 21.70 2.07
CA VAL A 109 3.76 22.82 2.60
C VAL A 109 4.40 23.29 3.91
N ARG A 110 5.12 24.42 3.85
CA ARG A 110 5.85 24.99 4.99
C ARG A 110 5.06 25.99 5.82
N THR A 111 4.08 26.63 5.20
CA THR A 111 3.34 27.77 5.73
C THR A 111 1.87 27.65 5.37
N ASP A 112 1.02 28.31 6.15
CA ASP A 112 -0.44 28.40 6.00
C ASP A 112 -0.86 29.40 4.91
N ASP A 113 -0.21 29.32 3.74
CA ASP A 113 -0.42 30.21 2.60
C ASP A 113 -1.34 29.61 1.53
N LYS A 114 -1.33 30.18 0.32
CA LYS A 114 -2.13 29.68 -0.80
C LYS A 114 -1.83 28.21 -1.12
N THR A 115 -0.57 27.77 -1.07
CA THR A 115 -0.19 26.38 -1.35
C THR A 115 -0.80 25.44 -0.31
N TYR A 116 -0.90 25.87 0.95
CA TYR A 116 -1.61 25.11 1.98
C TYR A 116 -3.10 24.92 1.65
N PHE A 117 -3.82 26.00 1.35
CA PHE A 117 -5.25 25.90 1.05
C PHE A 117 -5.54 25.14 -0.26
N ASP A 118 -4.70 25.33 -1.28
CA ASP A 118 -4.78 24.56 -2.53
C ASP A 118 -4.57 23.06 -2.26
N ALA A 119 -3.60 22.69 -1.43
CA ALA A 119 -3.34 21.30 -1.05
C ALA A 119 -4.51 20.70 -0.25
N VAL A 120 -5.00 21.41 0.79
CA VAL A 120 -6.15 20.97 1.58
C VAL A 120 -7.39 20.74 0.70
N ASN A 121 -7.70 21.70 -0.19
CA ASN A 121 -8.83 21.61 -1.10
C ASN A 121 -8.69 20.43 -2.06
N GLN A 122 -7.47 20.13 -2.54
CA GLN A 122 -7.24 18.95 -3.38
C GLN A 122 -7.43 17.67 -2.58
N ILE A 123 -6.77 17.53 -1.43
CA ILE A 123 -6.80 16.34 -0.58
C ILE A 123 -8.22 15.98 -0.14
N SER A 124 -9.07 16.97 0.15
CA SER A 124 -10.45 16.73 0.58
C SER A 124 -11.34 16.06 -0.47
N ASN A 125 -10.91 16.00 -1.74
CA ASN A 125 -11.66 15.35 -2.83
C ASN A 125 -11.32 13.85 -2.99
N PHE A 126 -10.36 13.32 -2.24
CA PHE A 126 -9.97 11.91 -2.35
C PHE A 126 -10.66 11.04 -1.30
N GLU A 127 -11.10 9.85 -1.70
CA GLU A 127 -11.78 8.90 -0.81
C GLU A 127 -10.84 8.14 0.13
N SER A 128 -9.54 8.10 -0.19
CA SER A 128 -8.53 7.40 0.60
C SER A 128 -7.24 8.20 0.65
N LEU A 129 -6.66 8.29 1.85
CA LEU A 129 -5.41 9.00 2.11
C LEU A 129 -4.46 8.09 2.88
N GLY A 130 -3.24 7.89 2.38
CA GLY A 130 -2.14 7.37 3.20
C GLY A 130 -1.73 8.41 4.24
N VAL A 131 -1.50 8.01 5.49
CA VAL A 131 -1.14 8.92 6.58
C VAL A 131 0.08 8.41 7.34
N PHE A 132 1.06 9.29 7.52
CA PHE A 132 2.19 9.09 8.43
C PHE A 132 2.53 10.40 9.13
N ALA A 133 2.97 10.33 10.39
CA ALA A 133 3.21 11.51 11.21
C ALA A 133 4.48 11.37 12.05
N ILE A 134 5.38 12.35 11.92
CA ILE A 134 6.56 12.49 12.77
C ILE A 134 6.19 13.30 14.01
N GLY A 135 6.71 12.88 15.17
CA GLY A 135 6.43 13.48 16.47
C GLY A 135 5.31 12.78 17.24
N SER A 136 4.73 11.73 16.66
CA SER A 136 3.70 10.88 17.27
C SER A 136 4.25 9.69 18.04
N GLU A 137 5.56 9.45 18.00
CA GLU A 137 6.23 8.25 18.53
C GLU A 137 6.09 8.13 20.06
N LYS A 138 5.79 9.24 20.74
CA LYS A 138 5.51 9.30 22.19
C LYS A 138 4.01 9.30 22.53
N GLY A 139 3.13 8.99 21.57
CA GLY A 139 1.67 8.98 21.74
C GLY A 139 1.15 10.31 22.30
N ARG A 140 0.33 10.26 23.35
CA ARG A 140 -0.22 11.41 24.08
C ARG A 140 0.81 12.40 24.63
N CYS A 141 2.05 11.98 24.82
CA CYS A 141 3.15 12.85 25.26
C CYS A 141 3.93 13.45 24.08
N GLY A 142 3.60 13.04 22.85
CA GLY A 142 4.18 13.55 21.61
C GLY A 142 3.47 14.79 21.09
N ARG A 143 4.05 15.40 20.06
CA ARG A 143 3.43 16.48 19.30
C ARG A 143 3.85 16.33 17.85
N ILE A 144 2.87 16.21 16.97
CA ILE A 144 3.11 16.05 15.54
C ILE A 144 3.77 17.31 15.01
N SER A 145 4.97 17.16 14.46
CA SER A 145 5.77 18.24 13.86
C SER A 145 5.73 18.19 12.33
N LEU A 146 5.52 17.01 11.76
CA LEU A 146 5.28 16.79 10.32
C LEU A 146 4.14 15.79 10.15
N ILE A 147 3.26 16.05 9.18
CA ILE A 147 2.29 15.07 8.71
C ILE A 147 2.43 14.90 7.21
N ALA A 148 2.63 13.66 6.78
CA ALA A 148 2.68 13.27 5.38
C ALA A 148 1.36 12.61 5.01
N LEU A 149 0.76 13.08 3.92
CA LEU A 149 -0.49 12.58 3.36
C LEU A 149 -0.23 12.12 1.92
N SER A 150 -0.63 10.89 1.59
CA SER A 150 -0.54 10.36 0.22
C SER A 150 -1.93 10.24 -0.37
N THR A 151 -2.10 10.70 -1.61
CA THR A 151 -3.27 10.43 -2.45
C THR A 151 -2.87 9.44 -3.55
N TRP A 152 -3.82 9.01 -4.39
CA TRP A 152 -3.42 8.25 -5.59
C TRP A 152 -2.61 9.10 -6.57
N LYS A 153 -2.63 10.43 -6.49
CA LYS A 153 -1.98 11.32 -7.45
C LYS A 153 -0.64 11.88 -6.96
N GLU A 154 -0.61 12.40 -5.74
CA GLU A 154 0.49 13.19 -5.18
C GLU A 154 0.64 12.93 -3.68
N ASN A 155 1.86 13.14 -3.18
CA ASN A 155 2.17 13.17 -1.75
C ASN A 155 2.29 14.62 -1.27
N TYR A 156 1.80 14.88 -0.06
CA TYR A 156 1.83 16.19 0.59
C TYR A 156 2.52 16.06 1.93
N ILE A 157 3.49 16.93 2.22
CA ILE A 157 4.19 16.97 3.50
C ILE A 157 3.92 18.34 4.14
N PHE A 158 3.21 18.34 5.25
CA PHE A 158 2.89 19.56 5.99
C PHE A 158 3.85 19.71 7.17
N ASP A 159 4.58 20.82 7.17
CA ASP A 159 5.52 21.19 8.23
C ASP A 159 4.82 22.02 9.32
N LEU A 160 4.09 21.32 10.19
CA LEU A 160 3.30 21.96 11.24
C LEU A 160 4.16 22.78 12.21
N LYS A 161 5.46 22.50 12.31
CA LYS A 161 6.39 23.28 13.14
C LYS A 161 6.68 24.68 12.58
N ASN A 162 6.65 24.84 11.26
CA ASN A 162 6.89 26.12 10.59
C ASN A 162 5.62 26.97 10.43
N PHE A 163 4.45 26.42 10.78
CA PHE A 163 3.20 27.16 10.71
C PHE A 163 3.16 28.26 11.78
N ARG A 164 2.49 29.37 11.47
CA ARG A 164 2.37 30.51 12.40
C ARG A 164 1.52 30.19 13.62
N THR A 165 0.55 29.28 13.46
CA THR A 165 -0.32 28.82 14.53
C THR A 165 0.38 27.79 15.42
N THR A 166 0.20 27.93 16.73
CA THR A 166 0.61 26.91 17.69
C THR A 166 -0.36 25.72 17.73
N HIS A 167 -1.60 25.88 17.26
CA HIS A 167 -2.61 24.82 17.25
C HIS A 167 -2.53 24.01 15.97
N PHE A 168 -2.96 22.75 16.04
CA PHE A 168 -3.08 21.90 14.87
C PHE A 168 -4.04 22.55 13.83
N PRO A 169 -3.69 22.57 12.53
CA PRO A 169 -4.52 23.23 11.53
C PRO A 169 -5.91 22.59 11.39
N LYS A 170 -6.97 23.40 11.51
CA LYS A 170 -8.35 22.91 11.60
C LYS A 170 -8.81 22.22 10.32
N GLU A 171 -8.30 22.64 9.18
CA GLU A 171 -8.66 22.11 7.88
C GLU A 171 -8.08 20.70 7.68
N ILE A 172 -6.83 20.47 8.15
CA ILE A 172 -6.24 19.13 8.18
C ILE A 172 -6.99 18.26 9.21
N ALA A 173 -7.32 18.82 10.39
CA ALA A 173 -8.10 18.11 11.40
C ALA A 173 -9.44 17.63 10.81
N GLY A 174 -10.16 18.50 10.10
CA GLY A 174 -11.43 18.14 9.45
C GLY A 174 -11.30 17.00 8.45
N ILE A 175 -10.19 16.91 7.70
CA ILE A 175 -9.89 15.78 6.81
C ILE A 175 -9.66 14.48 7.61
N LEU A 176 -8.89 14.55 8.69
CA LEU A 176 -8.61 13.39 9.55
C LEU A 176 -9.86 12.89 10.29
N GLU A 177 -10.78 13.78 10.65
CA GLU A 177 -12.03 13.48 11.35
C GLU A 177 -13.17 13.07 10.40
N CYS A 178 -13.05 13.37 9.10
CA CYS A 178 -14.08 13.06 8.11
C CYS A 178 -14.33 11.55 7.97
N TYR A 179 -15.58 11.11 8.13
CA TYR A 179 -15.95 9.69 7.96
C TYR A 179 -15.97 9.23 6.51
N TYR A 180 -16.08 10.13 5.53
CA TYR A 180 -16.09 9.77 4.11
C TYR A 180 -14.68 9.50 3.56
N ILE A 181 -13.67 10.13 4.13
CA ILE A 181 -12.28 9.96 3.72
C ILE A 181 -11.65 8.85 4.56
N LYS A 182 -11.19 7.78 3.92
CA LYS A 182 -10.51 6.66 4.58
C LYS A 182 -9.05 7.02 4.85
N LYS A 183 -8.61 6.95 6.11
CA LYS A 183 -7.19 7.14 6.47
C LYS A 183 -6.50 5.79 6.51
N VAL A 184 -5.60 5.57 5.58
CA VAL A 184 -4.79 4.37 5.47
C VAL A 184 -3.50 4.59 6.25
N VAL A 185 -3.27 3.76 7.26
CA VAL A 185 -2.09 3.82 8.13
C VAL A 185 -1.43 2.45 8.20
N HIS A 186 -0.21 2.42 8.73
CA HIS A 186 0.45 1.18 9.10
C HIS A 186 0.85 1.27 10.58
N ASN A 187 0.26 0.41 11.42
CA ASN A 187 0.47 0.44 12.87
C ASN A 187 0.18 1.83 13.46
N GLY A 188 -0.99 2.40 13.13
CA GLY A 188 -1.34 3.79 13.39
C GLY A 188 -1.73 4.12 14.83
N GLY A 189 -1.57 3.18 15.78
CA GLY A 189 -2.01 3.34 17.16
C GLY A 189 -1.44 4.56 17.86
N LEU A 190 -0.13 4.81 17.71
CA LEU A 190 0.54 5.97 18.31
C LEU A 190 0.15 7.30 17.64
N ILE A 191 -0.05 7.30 16.31
CA ILE A 191 -0.56 8.46 15.57
C ILE A 191 -1.95 8.83 16.10
N LYS A 192 -2.83 7.83 16.26
CA LYS A 192 -4.19 8.02 16.78
C LYS A 192 -4.20 8.51 18.24
N ASP A 193 -3.38 7.92 19.11
CA ASP A 193 -3.25 8.34 20.53
C ASP A 193 -2.74 9.78 20.63
N CYS A 194 -1.74 10.16 19.83
CA CYS A 194 -1.21 11.53 19.78
C CYS A 194 -2.25 12.54 19.28
N LEU A 195 -2.94 12.25 18.17
CA LEU A 195 -3.97 13.15 17.64
C LEU A 195 -5.10 13.39 18.66
N LEU A 196 -5.59 12.33 19.30
CA LEU A 196 -6.68 12.43 20.25
C LEU A 196 -6.27 13.23 21.48
N HIS A 197 -5.15 12.88 22.12
CA HIS A 197 -4.81 13.44 23.42
C HIS A 197 -3.99 14.72 23.37
N SER A 198 -3.14 14.89 22.35
CA SER A 198 -2.24 16.04 22.24
C SER A 198 -2.82 17.16 21.37
N HIS A 199 -3.76 16.82 20.47
CA HIS A 199 -4.36 17.78 19.52
C HIS A 199 -5.89 17.85 19.57
N ASN A 200 -6.55 16.98 20.34
CA ASN A 200 -8.01 16.88 20.42
C ASN A 200 -8.66 16.61 19.05
N ILE A 201 -8.10 15.67 18.29
CA ILE A 201 -8.53 15.27 16.94
C ILE A 201 -8.87 13.78 16.92
N SER A 202 -10.08 13.42 16.49
CA SER A 202 -10.48 12.01 16.37
C SER A 202 -10.25 11.47 14.95
N MET A 203 -9.16 10.74 14.73
CA MET A 203 -8.95 10.08 13.42
C MET A 203 -10.01 8.98 13.19
N ASN A 204 -10.94 9.23 12.27
CA ASN A 204 -12.10 8.39 11.97
C ASN A 204 -11.91 7.60 10.66
N ASN A 205 -12.73 6.58 10.37
CA ASN A 205 -12.65 5.77 9.12
C ASN A 205 -11.21 5.35 8.75
N VAL A 206 -10.59 4.55 9.62
CA VAL A 206 -9.19 4.14 9.47
C VAL A 206 -9.11 2.74 8.87
N PHE A 207 -8.22 2.56 7.90
CA PHE A 207 -7.74 1.24 7.48
C PHE A 207 -6.30 1.07 7.93
N ASP A 208 -6.04 0.12 8.83
CA ASP A 208 -4.69 -0.16 9.29
C ASP A 208 -4.15 -1.41 8.59
N THR A 209 -3.12 -1.22 7.77
CA THR A 209 -2.48 -2.28 6.98
C THR A 209 -1.79 -3.33 7.86
N GLN A 210 -1.34 -2.96 9.07
CA GLN A 210 -0.81 -3.93 10.03
C GLN A 210 -1.93 -4.80 10.59
N VAL A 211 -3.08 -4.22 10.94
CA VAL A 211 -4.23 -4.98 11.42
C VAL A 211 -4.73 -5.94 10.34
N CYS A 212 -4.80 -5.49 9.09
CA CYS A 212 -5.19 -6.36 7.98
C CYS A 212 -4.20 -7.52 7.79
N HIS A 213 -2.90 -7.28 7.90
CA HIS A 213 -1.89 -8.35 7.88
C HIS A 213 -2.16 -9.39 8.98
N LEU A 214 -2.37 -8.94 10.22
CA LEU A 214 -2.66 -9.84 11.35
C LEU A 214 -3.92 -10.68 11.11
N LEU A 215 -4.98 -10.08 10.55
CA LEU A 215 -6.22 -10.77 10.22
C LEU A 215 -6.01 -11.83 9.12
N VAL A 216 -5.32 -11.47 8.04
CA VAL A 216 -5.00 -12.41 6.95
C VAL A 216 -4.16 -13.58 7.46
N THR A 217 -3.10 -13.30 8.23
CA THR A 217 -2.24 -14.34 8.81
C THR A 217 -3.00 -15.23 9.78
N LYS A 218 -3.83 -14.66 10.65
CA LYS A 218 -4.67 -15.43 11.59
C LYS A 218 -5.70 -16.28 10.87
N SER A 219 -6.32 -15.77 9.80
CA SER A 219 -7.29 -16.53 9.01
C SER A 219 -6.67 -17.75 8.32
N THR A 220 -5.38 -17.65 7.93
CA THR A 220 -4.66 -18.72 7.22
C THR A 220 -3.98 -19.70 8.18
N SER A 221 -3.40 -19.21 9.27
CA SER A 221 -2.58 -20.02 10.20
C SER A 221 -3.29 -20.40 11.50
N GLY A 222 -4.47 -19.83 11.77
CA GLY A 222 -5.22 -20.00 13.02
C GLY A 222 -4.75 -19.12 14.19
N LYS A 223 -3.59 -18.43 14.08
CA LYS A 223 -3.05 -17.56 15.13
C LYS A 223 -2.42 -16.28 14.58
N CYS A 224 -2.33 -15.24 15.41
CA CYS A 224 -1.54 -14.06 15.06
C CYS A 224 -0.04 -14.39 15.05
N PRO A 225 0.76 -13.71 14.21
CA PRO A 225 2.22 -13.80 14.29
C PRO A 225 2.74 -13.24 15.63
N GLU A 226 3.91 -13.71 16.05
CA GLU A 226 4.55 -13.28 17.31
C GLU A 226 5.15 -11.88 17.21
N LEU A 227 5.58 -11.49 16.02
CA LEU A 227 6.17 -10.18 15.73
C LEU A 227 5.28 -9.43 14.75
N LEU A 228 5.17 -8.12 14.99
CA LEU A 228 4.60 -7.18 14.04
C LEU A 228 5.55 -6.99 12.86
N LYS A 229 4.99 -6.79 11.67
CA LYS A 229 5.77 -6.52 10.47
C LYS A 229 5.80 -5.03 10.23
N THR A 230 6.95 -4.54 9.84
CA THR A 230 7.12 -3.20 9.31
C THR A 230 6.41 -3.07 7.96
N ILE A 231 6.16 -1.83 7.54
CA ILE A 231 5.61 -1.57 6.21
C ILE A 231 6.52 -2.14 5.11
N GLY A 232 7.85 -2.06 5.25
CA GLY A 232 8.81 -2.63 4.29
C GLY A 232 8.71 -4.15 4.18
N GLU A 233 8.56 -4.85 5.29
CA GLU A 233 8.35 -6.30 5.31
C GLU A 233 7.00 -6.69 4.69
N CYS A 234 5.95 -5.90 4.92
CA CYS A 234 4.67 -6.10 4.24
C CYS A 234 4.80 -5.90 2.72
N LEU A 235 5.50 -4.86 2.25
CA LEU A 235 5.71 -4.65 0.81
C LEU A 235 6.53 -5.78 0.17
N THR A 236 7.51 -6.31 0.90
CA THR A 236 8.29 -7.48 0.48
C THR A 236 7.37 -8.69 0.36
N GLU A 237 6.53 -8.97 1.35
CA GLU A 237 5.63 -10.14 1.34
C GLU A 237 4.52 -10.04 0.29
N TYR A 238 3.86 -8.89 0.17
CA TYR A 238 2.67 -8.74 -0.68
C TYR A 238 2.99 -8.37 -2.13
N PHE A 239 4.08 -7.62 -2.36
CA PHE A 239 4.46 -7.15 -3.69
C PHE A 239 5.80 -7.70 -4.20
N ASN A 240 6.49 -8.53 -3.40
CA ASN A 240 7.82 -9.03 -3.73
C ASN A 240 8.83 -7.91 -4.02
N PHE A 241 8.68 -6.79 -3.31
CA PHE A 241 9.63 -5.68 -3.40
C PHE A 241 10.97 -6.06 -2.73
N PRO A 242 12.09 -5.46 -3.16
CA PRO A 242 13.36 -5.59 -2.44
C PRO A 242 13.20 -5.15 -0.98
N SER A 243 13.72 -5.95 -0.04
CA SER A 243 13.64 -5.67 1.40
C SER A 243 14.31 -4.33 1.78
N SER A 244 15.25 -3.88 0.96
CA SER A 244 15.99 -2.62 1.08
C SER A 244 15.17 -1.38 0.73
N LEU A 245 14.02 -1.51 0.04
CA LEU A 245 13.28 -0.38 -0.54
C LEU A 245 12.97 0.74 0.46
N LEU A 246 12.58 0.36 1.68
CA LEU A 246 12.23 1.28 2.76
C LEU A 246 13.27 1.36 3.88
N THR A 247 14.36 0.59 3.82
CA THR A 247 15.35 0.52 4.91
C THR A 247 15.89 1.90 5.26
N SER A 248 16.38 2.65 4.27
CA SER A 248 16.94 3.99 4.49
C SER A 248 15.92 5.02 4.98
N SER A 249 14.63 4.83 4.65
CA SER A 249 13.54 5.67 5.14
C SER A 249 13.19 5.35 6.59
N MET A 250 13.13 4.06 6.93
CA MET A 250 12.88 3.58 8.29
C MET A 250 14.00 3.95 9.26
N GLU A 251 15.26 3.79 8.85
CA GLU A 251 16.41 4.19 9.66
C GLU A 251 16.40 5.69 9.96
N SER A 252 15.98 6.51 8.99
CA SER A 252 15.91 7.96 9.16
C SER A 252 14.89 8.40 10.21
N LEU A 253 13.92 7.56 10.58
CA LEU A 253 12.99 7.86 11.67
C LEU A 253 13.69 7.98 13.04
N ASN A 254 14.89 7.40 13.18
CA ASN A 254 15.72 7.54 14.38
C ASN A 254 16.58 8.81 14.39
N GLU A 255 16.65 9.53 13.27
CA GLU A 255 17.37 10.79 13.17
C GLU A 255 16.56 11.96 13.79
N PRO A 256 17.20 13.08 14.15
CA PRO A 256 16.47 14.27 14.58
C PRO A 256 15.69 14.91 13.42
N TRP A 257 14.37 14.97 13.54
CA TRP A 257 13.44 15.66 12.63
C TRP A 257 13.05 17.06 13.09
N GLU A 258 13.64 17.55 14.18
CA GLU A 258 13.28 18.83 14.78
C GLU A 258 14.00 20.03 14.15
N ASN A 259 15.14 19.80 13.50
CA ASN A 259 15.93 20.87 12.90
C ASN A 259 15.26 21.37 11.61
N ARG A 260 15.39 22.67 11.33
CA ARG A 260 14.89 23.32 10.12
C ARG A 260 16.01 24.16 9.47
N PRO A 261 16.02 24.32 8.13
CA PRO A 261 15.15 23.65 7.15
C PRO A 261 15.37 22.13 7.10
N LEU A 262 14.36 21.37 6.65
CA LEU A 262 14.51 19.93 6.43
C LEU A 262 15.33 19.69 5.16
N ASP A 263 16.22 18.69 5.22
CA ASP A 263 16.97 18.22 4.07
C ASP A 263 16.05 17.53 3.05
N GLU A 264 16.34 17.68 1.76
CA GLU A 264 15.54 17.09 0.69
C GLU A 264 15.49 15.56 0.77
N ASN A 265 16.60 14.90 1.16
CA ASN A 265 16.59 13.45 1.32
C ASN A 265 15.66 13.01 2.46
N LYS A 266 15.56 13.80 3.55
CA LYS A 266 14.60 13.53 4.63
C LYS A 266 13.16 13.63 4.13
N LEU A 267 12.86 14.63 3.31
CA LEU A 267 11.52 14.80 2.73
C LEU A 267 11.17 13.65 1.77
N ILE A 268 12.11 13.21 0.93
CA ILE A 268 11.92 12.04 0.05
C ILE A 268 11.68 10.77 0.87
N LYS A 269 12.47 10.54 1.94
CA LYS A 269 12.29 9.40 2.84
C LYS A 269 10.92 9.42 3.53
N LEU A 270 10.49 10.59 4.01
CA LEU A 270 9.16 10.75 4.61
C LEU A 270 8.03 10.55 3.59
N SER A 271 8.17 11.10 2.38
CA SER A 271 7.26 10.88 1.25
C SER A 271 7.10 9.38 0.96
N ARG A 272 8.23 8.65 0.93
CA ARG A 272 8.26 7.21 0.66
C ARG A 272 7.49 6.39 1.69
N MET A 273 7.43 6.82 2.95
CA MET A 273 6.69 6.13 4.02
C MET A 273 5.16 6.11 3.79
N VAL A 274 4.62 7.07 3.03
CA VAL A 274 3.18 7.15 2.75
C VAL A 274 2.78 6.66 1.37
N THR A 275 3.69 6.74 0.39
CA THR A 275 3.43 6.37 -1.03
C THR A 275 2.74 5.02 -1.18
N TYR A 276 3.22 4.01 -0.46
CA TYR A 276 2.81 2.63 -0.70
C TYR A 276 1.61 2.17 0.14
N LEU A 277 1.10 3.03 1.03
CA LEU A 277 0.00 2.68 1.93
C LEU A 277 -1.28 2.36 1.17
N ILE A 278 -1.66 3.18 0.18
CA ILE A 278 -2.90 2.98 -0.59
C ILE A 278 -2.83 1.69 -1.43
N PRO A 279 -1.78 1.45 -2.26
CA PRO A 279 -1.63 0.18 -2.97
C PRO A 279 -1.65 -1.04 -2.05
N LEU A 280 -0.95 -0.97 -0.91
CA LEU A 280 -0.93 -2.05 0.08
C LEU A 280 -2.33 -2.32 0.64
N LYS A 281 -3.08 -1.26 0.98
CA LYS A 281 -4.48 -1.36 1.40
C LYS A 281 -5.35 -2.02 0.35
N ASP A 282 -5.22 -1.65 -0.92
CA ASP A 282 -6.01 -2.23 -2.01
C ASP A 282 -5.73 -3.72 -2.18
N HIS A 283 -4.45 -4.11 -2.17
CA HIS A 283 -4.07 -5.51 -2.25
C HIS A 283 -4.60 -6.32 -1.06
N GLN A 284 -4.38 -5.83 0.16
CA GLN A 284 -4.83 -6.49 1.38
C GLN A 284 -6.35 -6.58 1.47
N MET A 285 -7.07 -5.55 1.03
CA MET A 285 -8.53 -5.57 0.94
C MET A 285 -9.01 -6.64 -0.06
N GLY A 286 -8.34 -6.80 -1.19
CA GLY A 286 -8.61 -7.89 -2.13
C GLY A 286 -8.40 -9.28 -1.51
N LEU A 287 -7.39 -9.46 -0.66
CA LEU A 287 -7.19 -10.72 0.08
C LEU A 287 -8.36 -11.00 1.04
N MET A 288 -8.83 -9.98 1.76
CA MET A 288 -9.97 -10.09 2.68
C MET A 288 -11.28 -10.38 1.95
N LEU A 289 -11.45 -9.85 0.73
CA LEU A 289 -12.65 -9.99 -0.08
C LEU A 289 -12.59 -11.17 -1.06
N LYS A 290 -11.54 -11.99 -1.05
CA LYS A 290 -11.33 -13.08 -2.02
C LYS A 290 -12.53 -14.03 -2.17
N ASN A 291 -13.16 -14.40 -1.07
CA ASN A 291 -14.34 -15.27 -1.10
C ASN A 291 -15.56 -14.56 -1.70
N PHE A 292 -15.70 -13.25 -1.46
CA PHE A 292 -16.75 -12.44 -2.04
C PHE A 292 -16.53 -12.31 -3.55
N ASP A 293 -15.31 -12.00 -3.99
CA ASP A 293 -14.97 -11.92 -5.41
C ASP A 293 -15.22 -13.25 -6.13
N LYS A 294 -14.87 -14.37 -5.49
CA LYS A 294 -15.20 -15.71 -6.01
C LYS A 294 -16.71 -15.90 -6.17
N ALA A 295 -17.49 -15.54 -5.15
CA ALA A 295 -18.95 -15.64 -5.20
C ALA A 295 -19.55 -14.78 -6.32
N VAL A 296 -19.02 -13.57 -6.55
CA VAL A 296 -19.43 -12.70 -7.66
C VAL A 296 -19.14 -13.36 -9.01
N VAL A 297 -17.95 -13.92 -9.19
CA VAL A 297 -17.57 -14.63 -10.44
C VAL A 297 -18.45 -15.85 -10.66
N ASP A 298 -18.67 -16.67 -9.63
CA ASP A 298 -19.50 -17.86 -9.70
C ASP A 298 -20.97 -17.48 -10.02
N TYR A 299 -21.48 -16.38 -9.45
CA TYR A 299 -22.80 -15.84 -9.75
C TYR A 299 -22.91 -15.39 -11.21
N HIS A 300 -21.97 -14.61 -11.73
CA HIS A 300 -22.01 -14.19 -13.14
C HIS A 300 -21.86 -15.38 -14.10
N ASN A 301 -21.01 -16.36 -13.76
CA ASN A 301 -20.82 -17.57 -14.55
C ASN A 301 -22.10 -18.40 -14.68
N LEU A 302 -22.96 -18.36 -13.68
CA LEU A 302 -24.26 -19.02 -13.73
C LEU A 302 -25.11 -18.47 -14.88
N TYR A 303 -25.08 -17.15 -15.14
CA TYR A 303 -25.81 -16.53 -16.25
C TYR A 303 -25.12 -16.78 -17.58
N THR A 304 -23.80 -16.61 -17.67
CA THR A 304 -23.08 -16.77 -18.95
C THR A 304 -23.09 -18.21 -19.47
N LYS A 305 -23.12 -19.20 -18.58
CA LYS A 305 -23.19 -20.64 -18.93
C LYS A 305 -24.63 -21.16 -19.08
N SER A 306 -25.65 -20.35 -18.77
CA SER A 306 -27.06 -20.78 -18.85
C SER A 306 -27.56 -20.85 -20.29
N LYS A 307 -28.46 -21.80 -20.55
CA LYS A 307 -29.20 -21.87 -21.83
C LYS A 307 -30.30 -20.80 -21.86
N GLU A 308 -30.71 -20.39 -23.06
CA GLU A 308 -31.71 -19.34 -23.28
C GLU A 308 -33.00 -19.53 -22.47
N PHE A 309 -33.59 -20.74 -22.46
CA PHE A 309 -34.81 -21.00 -21.67
C PHE A 309 -34.60 -20.84 -20.15
N GLN A 310 -33.40 -21.11 -19.65
CA GLN A 310 -33.05 -20.93 -18.23
C GLN A 310 -32.94 -19.45 -17.90
N LEU A 311 -32.36 -18.65 -18.80
CA LEU A 311 -32.27 -17.20 -18.68
C LEU A 311 -33.65 -16.55 -18.69
N ILE A 312 -34.55 -16.97 -19.59
CA ILE A 312 -35.93 -16.47 -19.63
C ILE A 312 -36.63 -16.75 -18.30
N LYS A 313 -36.54 -17.99 -17.80
CA LYS A 313 -37.13 -18.38 -16.50
C LYS A 313 -36.57 -17.55 -15.35
N ARG A 314 -35.26 -17.29 -15.33
CA ARG A 314 -34.58 -16.45 -14.33
C ARG A 314 -34.98 -14.97 -14.42
N SER A 315 -35.13 -14.42 -15.62
CA SER A 315 -35.54 -13.02 -15.81
C SER A 315 -37.01 -12.76 -15.44
N ALA A 316 -37.82 -13.82 -15.39
CA ALA A 316 -39.24 -13.74 -15.06
C ALA A 316 -39.50 -13.65 -13.55
N THR A 317 -38.51 -13.90 -12.69
CA THR A 317 -38.65 -13.83 -11.22
C THR A 317 -37.47 -13.10 -10.58
N ILE A 318 -37.67 -12.55 -9.38
CA ILE A 318 -36.59 -11.94 -8.56
C ILE A 318 -36.25 -12.87 -7.38
N GLU A 319 -36.54 -14.16 -7.53
CA GLU A 319 -36.37 -15.15 -6.47
C GLU A 319 -34.94 -15.70 -6.46
N CYS A 320 -34.39 -15.91 -5.26
CA CYS A 320 -33.14 -16.67 -5.11
C CYS A 320 -33.44 -18.15 -5.38
N THR A 321 -32.90 -18.68 -6.47
CA THR A 321 -33.06 -20.09 -6.85
C THR A 321 -32.07 -20.98 -6.10
N ASP A 322 -32.39 -22.26 -5.92
CA ASP A 322 -31.53 -23.25 -5.23
C ASP A 322 -30.10 -23.31 -5.79
N ASP A 323 -29.92 -23.07 -7.08
CA ASP A 323 -28.59 -23.06 -7.70
C ASP A 323 -27.80 -21.77 -7.41
N ILE A 324 -28.46 -20.62 -7.20
CA ILE A 324 -27.85 -19.40 -6.67
C ILE A 324 -27.46 -19.64 -5.21
N ASP A 325 -28.37 -20.17 -4.39
CA ASP A 325 -28.11 -20.46 -2.97
C ASP A 325 -26.87 -21.36 -2.79
N ARG A 326 -26.71 -22.39 -3.62
CA ARG A 326 -25.57 -23.32 -3.57
C ARG A 326 -24.22 -22.70 -3.89
N ILE A 327 -24.16 -21.66 -4.74
CA ILE A 327 -22.88 -21.06 -5.16
C ILE A 327 -22.43 -19.91 -4.27
N ILE A 328 -23.34 -19.34 -3.47
CA ILE A 328 -23.00 -18.31 -2.50
C ILE A 328 -22.51 -18.99 -1.21
N PRO A 329 -21.22 -18.85 -0.85
CA PRO A 329 -20.68 -19.52 0.33
C PRO A 329 -21.30 -18.95 1.61
N PHE A 330 -21.80 -19.83 2.48
CA PHE A 330 -22.32 -19.46 3.81
C PHE A 330 -21.25 -18.85 4.74
N GLU A 331 -19.97 -19.14 4.48
CA GLU A 331 -18.85 -18.83 5.39
C GLU A 331 -18.22 -17.45 5.19
N LEU A 332 -18.92 -16.50 4.57
CA LEU A 332 -18.30 -15.22 4.19
C LEU A 332 -17.81 -14.34 5.34
N LEU A 333 -18.19 -14.61 6.59
CA LEU A 333 -17.48 -14.23 7.81
C LEU A 333 -18.13 -15.03 8.96
N LYS A 334 -17.40 -15.95 9.60
CA LYS A 334 -17.80 -16.47 10.92
C LYS A 334 -17.65 -15.33 11.93
N PHE A 335 -18.56 -14.35 11.92
CA PHE A 335 -18.88 -13.65 13.15
C PHE A 335 -19.56 -14.68 14.03
N THR A 336 -18.83 -15.18 15.03
CA THR A 336 -19.42 -16.07 16.01
C THR A 336 -20.60 -15.35 16.65
N ASN A 337 -21.71 -16.07 16.87
CA ASN A 337 -22.95 -15.54 17.49
C ASN A 337 -22.76 -14.91 18.89
N THR A 338 -21.54 -14.85 19.41
CA THR A 338 -21.13 -14.04 20.57
C THR A 338 -21.23 -12.54 20.31
N ASP A 339 -20.94 -12.07 19.09
CA ASP A 339 -20.76 -10.63 18.83
C ASP A 339 -22.10 -9.87 18.70
N ILE A 340 -23.20 -10.60 18.47
CA ILE A 340 -24.56 -10.04 18.38
C ILE A 340 -25.19 -9.88 19.79
N LYS A 341 -24.68 -10.58 20.82
CA LYS A 341 -25.18 -10.43 22.19
C LYS A 341 -24.56 -9.24 22.91
N GLU A 342 -23.27 -8.96 22.73
CA GLU A 342 -22.59 -7.84 23.41
C GLU A 342 -23.09 -6.45 22.95
N SER A 343 -23.62 -6.33 21.73
CA SER A 343 -24.24 -5.09 21.24
C SER A 343 -25.67 -4.85 21.76
N LYS A 344 -26.35 -5.87 22.30
CA LYS A 344 -27.67 -5.70 22.94
C LYS A 344 -27.56 -5.40 24.42
N ASP A 345 -26.55 -5.95 25.10
CA ASP A 345 -26.36 -5.73 26.54
C ASP A 345 -25.74 -4.35 26.86
N SER A 346 -25.02 -3.74 25.91
CA SER A 346 -24.45 -2.38 26.05
C SER A 346 -25.46 -1.26 25.78
N ILE A 347 -26.65 -1.55 25.24
CA ILE A 347 -27.72 -0.55 25.01
C ILE A 347 -28.72 -0.52 26.19
N VAL A 348 -28.68 -1.51 27.09
CA VAL A 348 -29.63 -1.64 28.20
C VAL A 348 -29.04 -1.23 29.55
N SER A 349 -27.74 -0.93 29.65
CA SER A 349 -27.11 -0.53 30.93
C SER A 349 -27.01 0.98 31.19
N ASP A 350 -27.44 1.84 30.28
CA ASP A 350 -27.59 3.28 30.53
C ASP A 350 -29.07 3.66 30.61
N LYS A 351 -29.67 3.38 31.77
CA LYS A 351 -30.91 4.02 32.26
C LYS A 351 -30.74 4.45 33.71
#